data_AF-A0AAP2GFV5-F1
#
_entry.id   AF-A0AAP2GFV5-F1
#
_cell.length_a   1.000
_cell.length_b   1.000
_cell.length_c   1.000
_cell.angle_alpha   90.00
_cell.angle_beta   90.00
_cell.angle_gamma   90.00
#
_symmetry.space_group_name_H-M   'P 1'
#
loop_
_entity.id
_entity.type
_entity.pdbx_description
1 polymer ?
#
loop_
_entity_poly.entity_id
_entity_poly.type
_entity_poly.pdbx_seq_one_letter_code
_entity_poly.pdbx_strand_id
1 'polypeptide(L)'
;MKFLLFSMLLAACLPALSQNLQLHYDFRHSLDPALHRRNFPSVSFEYFKQLDTVGTGSFLLKVQADLNGGDHNVGQVFTQLSQSLRFWKPKVYLALHYSGGLGATDEGYGFYLPNAYGAGVSYPFQWKGAWLAVNALVRCNAFRRPSYDPR
;
A
#
# COMPACT_ATOMS: atom_id res chain seq x y z
N MET A 1 -25.76 5.24 26.26
CA MET A 1 -25.19 6.08 25.19
C MET A 1 -24.00 6.93 25.67
N LYS A 2 -24.12 7.69 26.76
CA LYS A 2 -23.02 8.55 27.30
C LYS A 2 -21.71 7.79 27.62
N PHE A 3 -21.81 6.63 28.26
CA PHE A 3 -20.65 5.78 28.60
C PHE A 3 -20.00 5.13 27.37
N LEU A 4 -20.76 4.90 26.30
CA LEU A 4 -20.30 4.29 25.05
C LEU A 4 -19.47 5.29 24.25
N LEU A 5 -19.94 6.55 24.18
CA LEU A 5 -19.21 7.66 23.57
C LEU A 5 -17.89 7.93 24.32
N PHE A 6 -17.93 7.91 25.65
CA PHE A 6 -16.76 8.12 26.50
C PHE A 6 -15.72 7.00 26.35
N SER A 7 -16.17 5.74 26.24
CA SER A 7 -15.28 4.60 25.97
C SER A 7 -14.64 4.67 24.58
N MET A 8 -15.39 5.15 23.57
CA MET A 8 -14.88 5.34 22.21
C MET A 8 -13.85 6.47 22.13
N LEU A 9 -14.04 7.55 22.90
CA LEU A 9 -13.07 8.64 23.08
C LEU A 9 -11.81 8.20 23.82
N LEU A 10 -11.92 7.34 24.84
CA LEU A 10 -10.75 6.78 25.53
C LEU A 10 -9.92 5.86 24.63
N ALA A 11 -10.58 5.07 23.77
CA ALA A 11 -9.90 4.21 22.79
C ALA A 11 -9.13 5.03 21.74
N ALA A 12 -9.59 6.24 21.42
CA ALA A 12 -8.89 7.17 20.53
C ALA A 12 -7.61 7.78 21.12
N CYS A 13 -7.41 7.69 22.44
CA CYS A 13 -6.20 8.15 23.14
C CYS A 13 -5.09 7.08 23.25
N LEU A 14 -5.30 5.87 22.72
CA LEU A 14 -4.22 4.89 22.63
C LEU A 14 -3.11 5.48 21.72
N PRO A 15 -1.82 5.32 22.08
CA PRO A 15 -0.73 5.82 21.26
C PRO A 15 -0.91 5.28 19.85
N ALA A 16 -0.89 6.18 18.86
CA ALA A 16 -0.98 5.82 17.46
C ALA A 16 0.21 4.91 17.13
N LEU A 17 -0.05 3.60 17.16
CA LEU A 17 0.77 2.63 16.46
C LEU A 17 0.82 3.11 15.01
N SER A 18 1.94 2.91 14.31
CA SER A 18 2.13 3.40 12.94
C SER A 18 1.26 2.66 11.89
N GLN A 19 0.11 2.17 12.32
CA GLN A 19 -0.94 1.48 11.62
C GLN A 19 -2.05 2.50 11.29
N ASN A 20 -2.51 2.50 10.05
CA ASN A 20 -3.54 3.37 9.54
C ASN A 20 -4.57 2.50 8.84
N LEU A 21 -5.76 2.38 9.44
CA LEU A 21 -6.91 1.71 8.86
C LEU A 21 -7.87 2.77 8.33
N GLN A 22 -8.13 2.77 7.03
CA GLN A 22 -9.03 3.70 6.37
C GLN A 22 -10.16 2.94 5.70
N LEU A 23 -11.36 3.47 5.86
CA LEU A 23 -12.53 3.14 5.06
C LEU A 23 -12.89 4.42 4.30
N HIS A 24 -12.91 4.35 2.98
CA HIS A 24 -13.35 5.47 2.14
C HIS A 24 -14.32 4.99 1.07
N TYR A 25 -15.12 5.91 0.53
CA TYR A 25 -16.03 5.64 -0.57
C TYR A 25 -15.49 6.30 -1.82
N ASP A 26 -15.30 5.51 -2.88
CA ASP A 26 -14.74 5.95 -4.14
C ASP A 26 -15.86 6.37 -5.10
N PHE A 27 -15.86 7.66 -5.46
CA PHE A 27 -16.87 8.29 -6.31
C PHE A 27 -16.48 8.37 -7.78
N ARG A 28 -15.47 7.60 -8.24
CA ARG A 28 -14.94 7.72 -9.61
C ARG A 28 -15.96 7.47 -10.72
N HIS A 29 -17.01 6.68 -10.49
CA HIS A 29 -18.08 6.51 -11.49
C HIS A 29 -18.99 7.74 -11.58
N SER A 30 -19.23 8.43 -10.47
CA SER A 30 -19.94 9.72 -10.51
C SER A 30 -19.16 10.79 -11.27
N LEU A 31 -17.84 10.73 -11.26
CA LEU A 31 -16.97 11.68 -11.97
C LEU A 31 -16.76 11.30 -13.44
N ASP A 32 -16.57 10.01 -13.73
CA ASP A 32 -16.39 9.47 -15.07
C ASP A 32 -17.11 8.12 -15.21
N PRO A 33 -18.39 8.15 -15.62
CA PRO A 33 -19.19 6.94 -15.77
C PRO A 33 -18.82 6.11 -17.00
N ALA A 34 -18.04 6.66 -17.94
CA ALA A 34 -17.62 5.94 -19.15
C ALA A 34 -16.48 4.96 -18.86
N LEU A 35 -15.54 5.34 -17.99
CA LEU A 35 -14.39 4.50 -17.62
C LEU A 35 -14.64 3.60 -16.39
N HIS A 36 -15.62 3.95 -15.55
CA HIS A 36 -15.87 3.24 -14.30
C HIS A 36 -17.30 2.76 -14.24
N ARG A 37 -17.51 1.50 -13.85
CA ARG A 37 -18.84 0.90 -13.85
C ARG A 37 -19.73 1.32 -12.68
N ARG A 38 -19.14 1.59 -11.51
CA ARG A 38 -19.84 1.93 -10.26
C ARG A 38 -18.93 2.64 -9.27
N ASN A 39 -19.54 3.34 -8.32
CA ASN A 39 -18.89 3.78 -7.10
C ASN A 39 -18.83 2.61 -6.11
N PHE A 40 -17.83 2.61 -5.22
CA PHE A 40 -17.65 1.51 -4.29
C PHE A 40 -16.91 1.94 -3.03
N PRO A 41 -17.15 1.29 -1.88
CA PRO A 41 -16.30 1.43 -0.72
C PRO A 41 -14.94 0.74 -0.94
N SER A 42 -13.90 1.27 -0.30
CA SER A 42 -12.57 0.69 -0.26
C SER A 42 -12.05 0.71 1.16
N VAL A 43 -11.40 -0.38 1.55
CA VAL A 43 -10.75 -0.54 2.86
C VAL A 43 -9.27 -0.66 2.63
N SER A 44 -8.48 0.18 3.29
CA SER A 44 -7.02 0.10 3.25
C SER A 44 -6.43 0.02 4.64
N PHE A 45 -5.46 -0.87 4.80
CA PHE A 45 -4.60 -0.96 5.96
C PHE A 45 -3.18 -0.62 5.55
N GLU A 46 -2.56 0.34 6.23
CA GLU A 46 -1.18 0.71 6.04
C GLU A 46 -0.43 0.60 7.37
N TYR A 47 0.74 -0.01 7.37
CA TYR A 47 1.65 -0.04 8.50
C TYR A 47 3.01 0.47 8.05
N PHE A 48 3.46 1.57 8.65
CA PHE A 48 4.74 2.17 8.35
C PHE A 48 5.63 2.22 9.58
N LYS A 49 6.67 1.39 9.61
CA LYS A 49 7.75 1.53 10.59
C LYS A 49 8.83 2.44 10.01
N GLN A 50 8.96 3.63 10.58
CA GLN A 50 10.06 4.56 10.27
C GLN A 50 11.41 3.95 10.64
N LEU A 51 12.51 4.53 10.12
CA LEU A 51 13.86 4.19 10.58
C LEU A 51 13.91 4.17 12.11
N ASP A 52 14.26 3.00 12.65
CA ASP A 52 14.48 2.83 14.07
C ASP A 52 15.67 3.70 14.53
N THR A 53 15.74 4.03 15.81
CA THR A 53 16.84 4.81 16.41
C THR A 53 18.21 4.15 16.21
N VAL A 54 18.21 2.84 15.99
CA VAL A 54 19.39 2.01 15.66
C VAL A 54 19.76 2.02 14.16
N GLY A 55 18.97 2.68 13.32
CA GLY A 55 19.25 2.86 11.89
C GLY A 55 19.20 1.56 11.07
N THR A 56 18.40 0.58 11.48
CA THR A 56 18.29 -0.74 10.83
C THR A 56 17.49 -0.69 9.53
N GLY A 57 16.69 0.37 9.33
CA GLY A 57 15.90 0.62 8.11
C GLY A 57 14.42 0.84 8.41
N SER A 58 13.64 1.00 7.35
CA SER A 58 12.20 1.26 7.37
C SER A 58 11.41 0.11 6.77
N PHE A 59 10.14 0.01 7.17
CA PHE A 59 9.21 -0.98 6.66
C PHE A 59 7.88 -0.32 6.32
N LEU A 60 7.29 -0.68 5.20
CA LEU A 60 5.95 -0.31 4.79
C LEU A 60 5.22 -1.57 4.35
N LEU A 61 4.05 -1.79 4.91
CA LEU A 61 3.04 -2.73 4.40
C LEU A 61 1.79 -1.93 4.09
N LYS A 62 1.27 -2.05 2.88
CA LYS A 62 -0.04 -1.51 2.51
C LYS A 62 -0.87 -2.61 1.88
N VAL A 63 -2.09 -2.79 2.35
CA VAL A 63 -3.08 -3.68 1.78
C VAL A 63 -4.33 -2.86 1.53
N GLN A 64 -4.92 -3.00 0.35
CA GLN A 64 -6.14 -2.31 -0.03
C GLN A 64 -7.11 -3.31 -0.66
N ALA A 65 -8.35 -3.30 -0.23
CA ALA A 65 -9.44 -4.08 -0.77
C ALA A 65 -10.52 -3.13 -1.31
N ASP A 66 -10.81 -3.27 -2.60
CA ASP A 66 -11.85 -2.50 -3.28
C ASP A 66 -13.12 -3.36 -3.41
N LEU A 67 -14.23 -2.87 -2.89
CA LEU A 67 -15.52 -3.57 -2.87
C LEU A 67 -16.31 -3.28 -4.16
N ASN A 68 -15.62 -3.39 -5.28
CA ASN A 68 -16.13 -3.09 -6.62
C ASN A 68 -16.61 -4.34 -7.36
N GLY A 69 -16.73 -5.49 -6.69
CA GLY A 69 -17.33 -6.72 -7.23
C GLY A 69 -18.86 -6.73 -7.11
N GLY A 70 -19.51 -7.73 -7.72
CA GLY A 70 -20.95 -7.97 -7.64
C GLY A 70 -21.45 -7.89 -6.19
N ASP A 71 -22.58 -7.20 -5.97
CA ASP A 71 -23.15 -6.98 -4.64
C ASP A 71 -22.22 -6.31 -3.61
N HIS A 72 -21.26 -5.50 -4.07
CA HIS A 72 -20.21 -4.88 -3.25
C HIS A 72 -19.30 -5.91 -2.56
N ASN A 73 -19.14 -7.10 -3.16
CA ASN A 73 -18.08 -8.01 -2.77
C ASN A 73 -16.70 -7.43 -3.12
N VAL A 74 -15.66 -7.98 -2.48
CA VAL A 74 -14.27 -7.63 -2.79
C VAL A 74 -13.96 -8.03 -4.23
N GLY A 75 -13.82 -7.03 -5.09
CA GLY A 75 -13.48 -7.24 -6.50
C GLY A 75 -11.97 -7.13 -6.75
N GLN A 76 -11.22 -6.47 -5.86
CA GLN A 76 -9.77 -6.40 -5.97
C GLN A 76 -9.10 -6.29 -4.60
N VAL A 77 -7.97 -6.97 -4.44
CA VAL A 77 -7.05 -6.77 -3.33
C VAL A 77 -5.67 -6.46 -3.88
N PHE A 78 -5.11 -5.33 -3.46
CA PHE A 78 -3.76 -4.89 -3.78
C PHE A 78 -2.89 -4.91 -2.53
N THR A 79 -1.65 -5.36 -2.66
CA THR A 79 -0.65 -5.37 -1.60
C THR A 79 0.63 -4.73 -2.09
N GLN A 80 1.22 -3.90 -1.23
CA GLN A 80 2.51 -3.29 -1.42
C GLN A 80 3.37 -3.48 -0.17
N LEU A 81 4.62 -3.87 -0.37
CA LEU A 81 5.62 -4.03 0.65
C LEU A 81 6.85 -3.21 0.24
N SER A 82 7.40 -2.43 1.17
CA SER A 82 8.71 -1.82 1.01
C SER A 82 9.53 -2.04 2.27
N GLN A 83 10.76 -2.51 2.13
CA GLN A 83 11.67 -2.71 3.23
C GLN A 83 13.01 -2.09 2.86
N SER A 84 13.55 -1.25 3.72
CA SER A 84 14.95 -0.86 3.68
C SER A 84 15.72 -1.54 4.80
N LEU A 85 16.95 -1.97 4.55
CA LEU A 85 17.79 -2.71 5.49
C LEU A 85 19.20 -2.14 5.46
N ARG A 86 19.72 -1.81 6.65
CA ARG A 86 21.12 -1.41 6.79
C ARG A 86 21.98 -2.61 7.15
N PHE A 87 22.75 -3.09 6.18
CA PHE A 87 23.71 -4.18 6.42
C PHE A 87 25.11 -3.69 6.81
N TRP A 88 25.46 -2.45 6.46
CA TRP A 88 26.81 -1.93 6.62
C TRP A 88 26.85 -0.53 7.25
N LYS A 89 28.04 -0.11 7.68
CA LYS A 89 28.27 1.20 8.32
C LYS A 89 27.91 2.40 7.42
N PRO A 90 28.19 2.41 6.10
CA PRO A 90 27.74 3.50 5.22
C PRO A 90 26.22 3.74 5.29
N LYS A 91 25.77 4.98 5.06
CA LYS A 91 24.35 5.37 5.04
C LYS A 91 23.62 4.94 3.75
N VAL A 92 23.99 3.79 3.19
CA VAL A 92 23.34 3.19 2.02
C VAL A 92 22.62 1.94 2.51
N TYR A 93 21.35 1.78 2.16
CA TYR A 93 20.50 0.70 2.64
C TYR A 93 20.15 -0.19 1.45
N LEU A 94 20.05 -1.50 1.67
CA LEU A 94 19.39 -2.37 0.72
C LEU A 94 17.90 -2.01 0.70
N ALA A 95 17.33 -1.80 -0.49
CA ALA A 95 15.91 -1.52 -0.68
C ALA A 95 15.26 -2.70 -1.38
N LEU A 96 14.18 -3.21 -0.80
CA LEU A 96 13.36 -4.29 -1.32
C LEU A 96 11.93 -3.79 -1.47
N HIS A 97 11.33 -4.08 -2.61
CA HIS A 97 9.97 -3.68 -2.93
C HIS A 97 9.21 -4.87 -3.50
N TYR A 98 7.95 -4.98 -3.10
CA TYR A 98 7.00 -5.87 -3.73
C TYR A 98 5.68 -5.13 -3.94
N SER A 99 5.07 -5.31 -5.09
CA SER A 99 3.67 -4.97 -5.30
C SER A 99 2.98 -6.04 -6.12
N GLY A 100 1.71 -6.27 -5.83
CA GLY A 100 0.95 -7.31 -6.49
C GLY A 100 -0.44 -7.39 -5.91
N GLY A 101 -1.22 -8.36 -6.38
CA GLY A 101 -2.58 -8.50 -5.93
C GLY A 101 -3.38 -9.48 -6.76
N LEU A 102 -4.66 -9.48 -6.51
CA LEU A 102 -5.63 -10.31 -7.19
C LEU A 102 -6.93 -9.55 -7.34
N GLY A 103 -7.70 -9.90 -8.36
CA GLY A 103 -9.04 -9.40 -8.54
C GLY A 103 -9.97 -10.52 -8.99
N ALA A 104 -11.25 -10.22 -8.90
CA ALA A 104 -12.35 -11.05 -9.36
C ALA A 104 -13.25 -10.22 -10.26
N THR A 105 -13.74 -10.86 -11.31
CA THR A 105 -14.76 -10.31 -12.20
C THR A 105 -16.14 -10.73 -11.70
N ASP A 106 -17.17 -9.97 -12.09
CA ASP A 106 -18.55 -10.32 -11.78
C ASP A 106 -19.01 -11.64 -12.44
N GLU A 107 -18.29 -12.09 -13.47
CA GLU A 107 -18.52 -13.37 -14.16
C GLU A 107 -17.93 -14.57 -13.41
N GLY A 108 -17.31 -14.36 -12.25
CA GLY A 108 -16.75 -15.41 -11.40
C GLY A 108 -15.30 -15.81 -11.72
N TYR A 109 -14.65 -15.14 -12.68
CA TYR A 109 -13.23 -15.39 -12.97
C TYR A 109 -12.31 -14.54 -12.11
N GLY A 110 -11.22 -15.14 -11.61
CA GLY A 110 -10.13 -14.44 -10.93
C GLY A 110 -9.02 -14.03 -11.90
N PHE A 111 -8.38 -12.91 -11.61
CA PHE A 111 -7.18 -12.45 -12.31
C PHE A 111 -6.12 -11.99 -11.32
N TYR A 112 -4.85 -12.04 -11.74
CA TYR A 112 -3.74 -11.54 -10.93
C TYR A 112 -3.41 -10.11 -11.34
N LEU A 113 -3.18 -9.25 -10.36
CA LEU A 113 -2.42 -8.03 -10.58
C LEU A 113 -0.95 -8.45 -10.68
N PRO A 114 -0.26 -8.18 -11.81
CA PRO A 114 1.09 -8.69 -12.02
C PRO A 114 2.04 -8.30 -10.90
N ASN A 115 2.71 -9.31 -10.34
CA ASN A 115 3.67 -9.08 -9.27
C ASN A 115 4.87 -8.31 -9.82
N ALA A 116 5.32 -7.32 -9.06
CA ALA A 116 6.54 -6.60 -9.30
C ALA A 116 7.44 -6.73 -8.08
N TYR A 117 8.69 -7.11 -8.32
CA TYR A 117 9.73 -7.23 -7.32
C TYR A 117 10.80 -6.20 -7.64
N GLY A 118 11.16 -5.37 -6.66
CA GLY A 118 12.22 -4.38 -6.78
C GLY A 118 13.33 -4.68 -5.79
N ALA A 119 14.58 -4.59 -6.24
CA ALA A 119 15.74 -4.64 -5.37
C ALA A 119 16.74 -3.55 -5.77
N GLY A 120 17.38 -2.93 -4.80
CA GLY A 120 18.38 -1.90 -5.08
C GLY A 120 18.87 -1.19 -3.83
N VAL A 121 19.17 0.09 -3.98
CA VAL A 121 19.78 0.90 -2.92
C VAL A 121 18.88 2.05 -2.51
N SER A 122 18.91 2.37 -1.21
CA SER A 122 18.21 3.51 -0.62
C SER A 122 19.17 4.38 0.17
N TYR A 123 19.05 5.70 0.03
CA TYR A 123 19.77 6.68 0.80
C TYR A 123 18.78 7.56 1.58
N PRO A 124 18.49 7.24 2.85
CA PRO A 124 17.65 8.05 3.71
C PRO A 124 18.42 9.25 4.27
N PHE A 125 17.79 10.42 4.28
CA PHE A 125 18.34 11.66 4.80
C PHE A 125 17.26 12.50 5.47
N GLN A 126 17.67 13.41 6.34
CA GLN A 126 16.77 14.40 6.92
C GLN A 126 16.95 15.75 6.24
N TRP A 127 15.84 16.41 5.95
CA TRP A 127 15.84 17.79 5.46
C TRP A 127 14.77 18.60 6.18
N LYS A 128 15.19 19.65 6.92
CA LYS A 128 14.31 20.55 7.68
C LYS A 128 13.29 19.82 8.58
N GLY A 129 13.72 18.72 9.22
CA GLY A 129 12.87 17.91 10.11
C GLY A 129 12.03 16.83 9.41
N ALA A 130 11.98 16.81 8.08
CA ALA A 130 11.35 15.73 7.32
C ALA A 130 12.36 14.61 7.04
N TRP A 131 11.94 13.36 7.21
CA TRP A 131 12.69 12.18 6.76
C TRP A 131 12.33 11.86 5.31
N LEU A 132 13.34 11.82 4.46
CA LEU A 132 13.22 11.55 3.03
C LEU A 132 14.17 10.41 2.65
N ALA A 133 13.92 9.77 1.51
CA ALA A 133 14.82 8.75 0.98
C ALA A 133 14.87 8.82 -0.55
N VAL A 134 16.08 8.69 -1.11
CA VAL A 134 16.28 8.46 -2.54
C VAL A 134 16.47 6.96 -2.75
N ASN A 135 15.74 6.37 -3.69
CA ASN A 135 15.83 4.94 -4.00
C ASN A 135 16.20 4.74 -5.48
N ALA A 136 17.15 3.85 -5.74
CA ALA A 136 17.46 3.35 -7.07
C ALA A 136 17.22 1.84 -7.07
N LEU A 137 16.28 1.38 -7.91
CA LEU A 137 15.75 0.01 -7.87
C LEU A 137 15.80 -0.62 -9.26
N VAL A 138 16.25 -1.87 -9.34
CA VAL A 138 15.97 -2.75 -10.47
C VAL A 138 14.65 -3.44 -10.20
N ARG A 139 13.69 -3.27 -11.11
CA ARG A 139 12.35 -3.85 -11.00
C ARG A 139 12.17 -4.99 -11.99
N CYS A 140 11.84 -6.17 -11.47
CA CYS A 140 11.41 -7.33 -12.23
C CYS A 140 9.89 -7.46 -12.14
N ASN A 141 9.20 -7.40 -13.27
CA ASN A 141 7.76 -7.64 -13.33
C ASN A 141 7.52 -9.08 -13.79
N ALA A 142 6.76 -9.85 -13.01
CA ALA A 142 6.42 -11.24 -13.29
C ALA A 142 5.28 -11.35 -14.33
N PHE A 143 5.43 -10.70 -15.47
CA PHE A 143 4.49 -10.83 -16.57
C PHE A 143 4.68 -12.19 -17.26
N ARG A 144 3.58 -12.85 -17.65
CA ARG A 144 3.63 -14.09 -18.46
C ARG A 144 4.15 -13.85 -19.88
N ARG A 145 4.02 -12.63 -20.39
CA ARG A 145 4.50 -12.19 -21.70
C ARG A 145 5.11 -10.79 -21.55
N PRO A 146 6.11 -10.41 -22.35
CA PRO A 146 6.59 -9.03 -22.37
C PRO A 146 5.40 -8.10 -22.62
N SER A 147 5.19 -7.12 -21.72
CA SER A 147 4.22 -6.06 -21.97
C SER A 147 4.80 -5.17 -23.07
N TYR A 148 4.19 -5.23 -24.26
CA TYR A 148 4.35 -4.19 -25.27
C TYR A 148 3.22 -3.21 -25.03
N ASP A 149 3.38 -2.29 -24.07
CA ASP A 149 2.54 -1.10 -24.06
C ASP A 149 2.91 -0.28 -25.31
N PRO A 150 1.98 -0.04 -26.25
CA PRO A 150 2.14 1.08 -27.17
C PRO A 150 2.11 2.34 -26.31
N ARG A 151 3.17 3.14 -26.41
CA ARG A 151 3.26 4.47 -25.80
C ARG A 151 2.10 5.37 -26.22
#